data_AF-A0A931CD66-F1
#
_entry.id   AF-A0A931CD66-F1
#
_cell.length_a   1.000
_cell.length_b   1.000
_cell.length_c   1.000
_cell.angle_alpha   90.00
_cell.angle_beta   90.00
_cell.angle_gamma   90.00
#
_symmetry.space_group_name_H-M   'P 1'
#
loop_
_entity.id
_entity.type
_entity.pdbx_description
1 polymer ?
#
loop_
_entity_poly.entity_id
_entity_poly.type
_entity_poly.pdbx_seq_one_letter_code
_entity_poly.pdbx_strand_id
1 'polypeptide(L)'
;MQLTLASRIGAWSWIVCGAGHSLLDIAMRLSPELDGERVDAVLRDHVMELGGISRTSYEVIQGISLAMGVAIVAVGVLLLYVGRLASSAGQARPAVLIGLVASVVMLGLAGALLPSPPIVLFSVASVAFGIALVRGDRAAHAR
;
A
#
# COMPACT_ATOMS: atom_id res chain seq x y z
N MET A 1 22.94 -10.30 -5.56
CA MET A 1 22.61 -11.15 -4.39
C MET A 1 21.14 -10.90 -4.09
N GLN A 2 20.29 -11.92 -3.95
CA GLN A 2 18.83 -11.75 -3.96
C GLN A 2 18.29 -11.07 -2.68
N LEU A 3 17.19 -10.32 -2.81
CA LEU A 3 16.35 -9.89 -1.68
C LEU A 3 16.14 -11.03 -0.68
N THR A 4 16.22 -10.73 0.62
CA THR A 4 15.83 -11.69 1.64
C THR A 4 14.35 -12.06 1.45
N LEU A 5 13.99 -13.31 1.73
CA LEU A 5 12.60 -13.76 1.66
C LEU A 5 11.67 -12.84 2.48
N ALA A 6 12.14 -12.40 3.64
CA ALA A 6 11.40 -11.48 4.51
C ALA A 6 11.10 -10.14 3.81
N SER A 7 12.11 -9.48 3.21
CA SER A 7 11.86 -8.23 2.46
C SER A 7 10.92 -8.41 1.26
N ARG A 8 10.90 -9.60 0.63
CA ARG A 8 9.95 -9.91 -0.45
C ARG A 8 8.53 -10.05 0.09
N ILE A 9 8.34 -10.73 1.21
CA ILE A 9 7.03 -10.85 1.88
C ILE A 9 6.50 -9.47 2.24
N GLY A 10 7.35 -8.59 2.79
CA GLY A 10 6.97 -7.21 3.09
C GLY A 10 6.48 -6.46 1.86
N ALA A 11 7.24 -6.50 0.76
CA ALA A 11 6.85 -5.83 -0.48
C ALA A 11 5.59 -6.45 -1.13
N TRP A 12 5.41 -7.76 -1.08
CA TRP A 12 4.19 -8.42 -1.56
C TRP A 12 2.96 -8.06 -0.73
N SER A 13 3.11 -7.82 0.57
CA SER A 13 2.01 -7.37 1.42
C SER A 13 1.46 -6.01 0.97
N TRP A 14 2.33 -5.10 0.51
CA TRP A 14 1.92 -3.85 -0.13
C TRP A 14 1.16 -4.08 -1.43
N ILE A 15 1.70 -4.94 -2.31
CA ILE A 15 1.05 -5.26 -3.60
C ILE A 15 -0.36 -5.84 -3.37
N VAL A 16 -0.47 -6.82 -2.47
CA VAL A 16 -1.76 -7.45 -2.13
C VAL A 16 -2.72 -6.43 -1.51
N CYS A 17 -2.24 -5.54 -0.63
CA CYS A 17 -3.08 -4.50 -0.04
C CYS A 17 -3.62 -3.53 -1.11
N GLY A 18 -2.74 -3.00 -1.98
CA GLY A 18 -3.16 -2.05 -3.01
C GLY A 18 -4.05 -2.67 -4.08
N ALA A 19 -3.72 -3.89 -4.52
CA ALA A 19 -4.54 -4.62 -5.49
C ALA A 19 -5.88 -5.04 -4.88
N GLY A 20 -5.88 -5.53 -3.64
CA GLY A 20 -7.08 -5.89 -2.89
C GLY A 20 -7.99 -4.68 -2.67
N HIS A 21 -7.43 -3.52 -2.31
CA HIS A 21 -8.16 -2.26 -2.20
C HIS A 21 -8.87 -1.91 -3.51
N SER A 22 -8.13 -1.86 -4.63
CA SER A 22 -8.72 -1.51 -5.93
C SER A 22 -9.75 -2.53 -6.41
N LEU A 23 -9.48 -3.82 -6.26
CA LEU A 23 -10.41 -4.88 -6.68
C LEU A 23 -11.69 -4.86 -5.84
N LEU A 24 -11.56 -4.64 -4.52
CA LEU A 24 -12.72 -4.55 -3.64
C LEU A 24 -13.54 -3.28 -3.94
N ASP A 25 -12.88 -2.14 -4.14
CA ASP A 25 -13.55 -0.89 -4.53
C ASP A 25 -14.31 -1.07 -5.86
N ILE A 26 -13.70 -1.72 -6.86
CA ILE A 26 -14.37 -2.05 -8.13
C ILE A 26 -15.54 -3.02 -7.90
N ALA A 27 -15.32 -4.10 -7.14
CA ALA A 27 -16.34 -5.11 -6.89
C ALA A 27 -17.56 -4.55 -6.15
N MET A 28 -17.35 -3.70 -5.15
CA MET A 28 -18.43 -3.05 -4.41
C MET A 28 -19.27 -2.14 -5.31
N ARG A 29 -18.66 -1.47 -6.29
CA ARG A 29 -19.38 -0.62 -7.26
C ARG A 29 -20.18 -1.43 -8.28
N LEU A 30 -19.77 -2.66 -8.56
CA LEU A 30 -20.48 -3.56 -9.47
C LEU A 30 -21.58 -4.38 -8.77
N SER A 31 -21.62 -4.35 -7.43
CA SER A 31 -22.61 -5.08 -6.64
C SER A 31 -23.97 -4.39 -6.70
N PRO A 32 -25.06 -5.13 -7.01
CA PRO A 32 -26.41 -4.56 -7.15
C PRO A 32 -27.13 -4.27 -5.82
N GLU A 33 -26.54 -4.57 -4.66
CA GLU A 33 -27.20 -4.39 -3.35
C GLU A 33 -26.33 -3.70 -2.28
N LEU A 34 -27.05 -2.90 -1.47
CA LEU A 34 -26.80 -2.36 -0.11
C LEU A 34 -26.36 -0.90 -0.01
N ASP A 35 -27.28 -0.05 0.47
CA ASP A 35 -27.14 1.27 1.16
C ASP A 35 -26.24 2.39 0.55
N GLY A 36 -25.36 2.07 -0.40
CA GLY A 36 -24.43 2.98 -1.04
C GLY A 36 -25.09 3.91 -2.05
N GLU A 37 -26.22 3.51 -2.66
CA GLU A 37 -26.93 4.36 -3.64
C GLU A 37 -27.30 5.73 -3.07
N ARG A 38 -27.67 5.80 -1.80
CA ARG A 38 -28.09 7.05 -1.16
C ARG A 38 -26.90 7.99 -0.91
N VAL A 39 -25.75 7.44 -0.54
CA VAL A 39 -24.50 8.20 -0.35
C VAL A 39 -23.95 8.63 -1.71
N ASP A 40 -23.95 7.73 -2.69
CA ASP A 40 -23.49 8.02 -4.05
C ASP A 40 -24.36 9.07 -4.74
N ALA A 41 -25.68 9.05 -4.54
CA ALA A 41 -26.59 10.07 -5.05
C ALA A 41 -26.22 11.46 -4.49
N VAL A 42 -25.98 11.56 -3.18
CA VAL A 42 -25.54 12.82 -2.54
C VAL A 42 -24.20 13.29 -3.10
N LEU A 43 -23.24 12.38 -3.27
CA LEU A 43 -21.91 12.72 -3.81
C LEU A 43 -21.94 13.12 -5.30
N ARG A 44 -22.88 12.60 -6.08
CA ARG A 44 -23.08 12.98 -7.48
C ARG A 44 -23.70 14.37 -7.63
N ASP A 45 -24.52 14.78 -6.68
CA ASP A 45 -25.18 16.10 -6.69
C ASP A 45 -24.19 17.24 -6.40
N HIS A 46 -23.07 16.94 -5.72
CA HIS A 46 -22.05 17.93 -5.39
C HIS A 46 -20.98 18.03 -6.48
N VAL A 47 -21.09 19.07 -7.31
CA VAL A 47 -20.10 19.41 -8.34
C VAL A 47 -18.98 20.26 -7.74
N MET A 48 -17.74 19.88 -8.04
CA MET A 48 -16.52 20.62 -7.75
C MET A 48 -15.88 21.10 -9.05
N GLU A 49 -15.42 22.35 -9.07
CA GLU A 49 -14.52 22.83 -10.12
C GLU A 49 -13.06 22.69 -9.67
N LEU A 50 -12.29 21.91 -10.42
CA LEU A 50 -10.87 21.69 -10.20
C LEU A 50 -10.11 22.09 -11.46
N GLY A 51 -9.40 23.22 -11.41
CA GLY A 51 -8.58 23.69 -12.53
C GLY A 51 -9.36 23.95 -13.82
N GLY A 52 -10.61 24.41 -13.71
CA GLY A 52 -11.49 24.66 -14.86
C GLY A 52 -12.20 23.42 -15.41
N ILE A 53 -12.11 22.28 -14.73
CA ILE A 53 -12.84 21.04 -15.06
C ILE A 53 -13.88 20.80 -13.97
N SER A 54 -15.15 20.73 -14.34
CA SER A 54 -16.24 20.35 -13.43
C SER A 54 -16.27 18.83 -13.27
N ARG A 55 -16.20 18.35 -12.02
CA ARG A 55 -16.31 16.94 -11.65
C ARG A 55 -17.22 16.79 -10.45
N THR A 56 -17.98 15.72 -10.39
CA THR A 56 -18.76 15.38 -9.19
C THR A 56 -17.83 14.90 -8.08
N SER A 57 -18.25 15.07 -6.82
CA SER A 57 -17.51 14.57 -5.66
C SER A 57 -17.32 13.06 -5.70
N TYR A 58 -18.31 12.36 -6.27
CA TYR A 58 -18.23 10.93 -6.55
C TYR A 58 -17.04 10.58 -7.47
N GLU A 59 -16.89 11.27 -8.61
CA GLU A 59 -15.78 11.04 -9.55
C GLU A 59 -14.41 11.34 -8.91
N VAL A 60 -14.33 12.41 -8.10
CA VAL A 60 -13.08 12.81 -7.44
C VAL A 60 -12.66 11.75 -6.41
N ILE A 61 -13.58 11.34 -5.52
CA ILE A 61 -13.31 10.31 -4.50
C ILE A 61 -12.94 8.98 -5.16
N GLN A 62 -13.63 8.60 -6.25
CA GLN A 62 -13.29 7.42 -7.03
C GLN A 62 -11.87 7.50 -7.62
N GLY A 63 -11.53 8.63 -8.25
CA GLY A 63 -10.20 8.84 -8.81
C GLY A 63 -9.11 8.73 -7.76
N ILE A 64 -9.32 9.34 -6.58
CA ILE A 64 -8.38 9.28 -5.45
C ILE A 64 -8.23 7.85 -4.92
N SER A 65 -9.35 7.14 -4.72
CA SER A 65 -9.33 5.74 -4.24
C SER A 65 -8.52 4.83 -5.16
N LEU A 66 -8.76 4.93 -6.48
CA LEU A 66 -8.04 4.13 -7.47
C LEU A 66 -6.56 4.51 -7.54
N ALA A 67 -6.25 5.81 -7.57
CA ALA A 67 -4.88 6.30 -7.57
C ALA A 67 -4.10 5.84 -6.33
N MET A 68 -4.75 5.83 -5.15
CA MET A 68 -4.18 5.32 -3.91
C MET A 68 -3.85 3.83 -4.02
N GLY A 69 -4.79 2.99 -4.47
CA GLY A 69 -4.54 1.56 -4.65
C GLY A 69 -3.38 1.28 -5.61
N VAL A 70 -3.33 2.00 -6.75
CA VAL A 70 -2.23 1.90 -7.73
C VAL A 70 -0.90 2.35 -7.12
N ALA A 71 -0.88 3.46 -6.38
CA ALA A 71 0.32 3.96 -5.72
C ALA A 71 0.86 2.94 -4.70
N ILE A 72 -0.01 2.32 -3.90
CA ILE A 72 0.37 1.29 -2.93
C ILE A 72 1.00 0.08 -3.65
N VAL A 73 0.41 -0.38 -4.76
CA VAL A 73 0.99 -1.45 -5.59
C VAL A 73 2.35 -1.04 -6.14
N ALA A 74 2.46 0.16 -6.70
CA ALA A 74 3.69 0.68 -7.28
C ALA A 74 4.83 0.74 -6.26
N VAL A 75 4.53 1.15 -5.01
CA VAL A 75 5.51 1.13 -3.90
C VAL A 75 6.01 -0.29 -3.64
N GLY A 76 5.11 -1.27 -3.55
CA GLY A 76 5.50 -2.67 -3.37
C GLY A 76 6.37 -3.20 -4.52
N VAL A 77 6.03 -2.88 -5.77
CA VAL A 77 6.84 -3.23 -6.96
C VAL A 77 8.20 -2.54 -6.91
N LEU A 78 8.26 -1.26 -6.54
CA LEU A 78 9.51 -0.51 -6.43
C LEU A 78 10.43 -1.12 -5.37
N LEU A 79 9.90 -1.53 -4.21
CA LEU A 79 10.66 -2.21 -3.17
C LEU A 79 11.24 -3.54 -3.65
N LEU A 80 10.47 -4.31 -4.44
CA LEU A 80 10.99 -5.52 -5.10
C LEU A 80 12.08 -5.19 -6.14
N TYR A 81 11.87 -4.14 -6.94
CA TYR A 81 12.80 -3.75 -8.00
C TYR A 81 14.13 -3.26 -7.44
N VAL A 82 14.11 -2.35 -6.46
CA VAL A 82 15.32 -1.84 -5.80
C VAL A 82 16.10 -2.97 -5.15
N GLY A 83 15.42 -3.89 -4.48
CA GLY A 83 16.10 -5.04 -3.88
C GLY A 83 16.65 -6.05 -4.90
N ARG A 84 16.09 -6.10 -6.12
CA ARG A 84 16.66 -6.88 -7.22
C ARG A 84 17.94 -6.25 -7.77
N LEU A 85 18.01 -4.92 -7.80
CA LEU A 85 19.20 -4.17 -8.24
C LEU A 85 20.34 -4.17 -7.21
N ALA A 86 20.02 -4.37 -5.93
CA ALA A 86 21.02 -4.42 -4.87
C ALA A 86 22.03 -5.56 -5.08
N SER A 87 23.31 -5.20 -5.16
CA SER A 87 24.40 -6.16 -5.33
C SER A 87 24.88 -6.73 -4.01
N SER A 88 24.65 -6.03 -2.90
CA SER A 88 24.97 -6.45 -1.54
C SER A 88 23.83 -6.16 -0.54
N ALA A 89 23.86 -6.84 0.61
CA ALA A 89 22.88 -6.60 1.68
C ALA A 89 22.91 -5.15 2.19
N GLY A 90 24.09 -4.52 2.24
CA GLY A 90 24.24 -3.12 2.64
C GLY A 90 23.55 -2.15 1.68
N GLN A 91 23.57 -2.43 0.37
CA GLN A 91 22.89 -1.61 -0.64
C GLN A 91 21.36 -1.74 -0.58
N ALA A 92 20.82 -2.88 -0.14
CA ALA A 92 19.39 -3.07 0.04
C ALA A 92 18.84 -2.44 1.34
N ARG A 93 19.71 -2.13 2.30
CA ARG A 93 19.32 -1.67 3.65
C ARG A 93 18.45 -0.40 3.65
N PRO A 94 18.74 0.65 2.86
CA PRO A 94 17.90 1.84 2.82
C PRO A 94 16.47 1.53 2.36
N ALA A 95 16.32 0.68 1.34
CA ALA A 95 15.01 0.28 0.84
C ALA A 95 14.21 -0.53 1.87
N VAL A 96 14.87 -1.42 2.60
CA VAL A 96 14.26 -2.18 3.70
C VAL A 96 13.82 -1.25 4.84
N LEU A 97 14.64 -0.24 5.17
CA LEU A 97 14.32 0.74 6.20
C LEU A 97 13.12 1.62 5.79
N ILE A 98 13.11 2.11 4.55
CA ILE A 98 11.97 2.86 3.99
C ILE A 98 10.71 2.00 4.03
N GLY A 99 10.79 0.74 3.58
CA GLY A 99 9.68 -0.21 3.64
C GLY A 99 9.16 -0.43 5.07
N LEU A 100 10.06 -0.54 6.05
CA LEU A 100 9.69 -0.66 7.47
C LEU A 100 8.97 0.58 7.98
N VAL A 101 9.57 1.77 7.81
CA VAL A 101 9.00 3.04 8.29
C VAL A 101 7.64 3.27 7.66
N ALA A 102 7.53 3.12 6.33
CA ALA A 102 6.27 3.26 5.62
C ALA A 102 5.22 2.27 6.13
N SER A 103 5.60 1.00 6.37
CA SER A 103 4.66 -0.02 6.85
C SER A 103 4.16 0.27 8.28
N VAL A 104 5.03 0.77 9.16
CA VAL A 104 4.65 1.15 10.53
C VAL A 104 3.73 2.36 10.53
N VAL A 105 4.01 3.37 9.70
CA VAL A 105 3.13 4.54 9.54
C VAL A 105 1.76 4.12 9.02
N MET A 106 1.73 3.30 7.96
CA MET A 106 0.47 2.78 7.40
C MET A 106 -0.29 1.89 8.39
N LEU A 107 0.42 1.11 9.22
CA LEU A 107 -0.20 0.32 10.28
C LEU A 107 -0.85 1.23 11.34
N GLY A 108 -0.18 2.30 11.75
CA GLY A 108 -0.73 3.29 12.68
C GLY A 108 -1.98 3.96 12.12
N LEU A 109 -1.94 4.38 10.86
CA LEU A 109 -3.10 4.95 10.16
C LEU A 109 -4.22 3.91 10.04
N ALA A 110 -3.90 2.66 9.71
CA ALA A 110 -4.89 1.60 9.57
C ALA A 110 -5.58 1.28 10.90
N GLY A 111 -4.82 1.21 12.00
CA GLY A 111 -5.38 0.98 13.33
C GLY A 111 -6.32 2.10 13.81
N ALA A 112 -6.12 3.32 13.30
CA ALA A 112 -6.94 4.47 13.67
C ALA A 112 -8.16 4.68 12.75
N LEU A 113 -8.04 4.37 11.45
CA LEU A 113 -8.95 4.88 10.42
C LEU A 113 -9.52 3.80 9.49
N LEU A 114 -9.02 2.56 9.52
CA LEU A 114 -9.36 1.54 8.51
C LEU A 114 -9.91 0.26 9.15
N PRO A 115 -10.73 -0.51 8.42
CA PRO A 115 -11.16 -1.83 8.83
C PRO A 115 -9.99 -2.83 8.91
N SER A 116 -10.25 -4.05 9.39
CA SER A 116 -9.23 -5.04 9.71
C SER A 116 -8.25 -5.47 8.60
N PRO A 117 -8.59 -5.53 7.29
CA PRO A 117 -7.68 -6.14 6.31
C PRO A 117 -6.34 -5.38 6.13
N PRO A 118 -6.31 -4.03 5.98
CA PRO A 118 -5.07 -3.26 5.98
C PRO A 118 -4.20 -3.46 7.23
N ILE A 119 -4.80 -3.62 8.42
CA ILE A 119 -4.07 -3.80 9.69
C ILE A 119 -3.22 -5.08 9.64
N VAL A 120 -3.81 -6.18 9.15
CA VAL A 120 -3.12 -7.46 9.04
C VAL A 120 -1.95 -7.36 8.06
N LEU A 121 -2.18 -6.80 6.87
CA LEU A 121 -1.16 -6.71 5.83
C LEU A 121 0.00 -5.78 6.21
N PHE A 122 -0.26 -4.62 6.81
CA PHE A 122 0.80 -3.72 7.25
C PHE A 122 1.51 -4.20 8.51
N SER A 123 0.85 -5.01 9.34
CA SER A 123 1.50 -5.74 10.44
C SER A 123 2.49 -6.77 9.91
N VAL A 124 2.07 -7.60 8.94
CA VAL A 124 2.94 -8.57 8.27
C VAL A 124 4.10 -7.86 7.58
N ALA A 125 3.85 -6.74 6.88
CA ALA A 125 4.89 -5.96 6.23
C ALA A 125 5.91 -5.40 7.23
N SER A 126 5.44 -4.82 8.34
CA SER A 126 6.30 -4.25 9.39
C SER A 126 7.19 -5.32 10.03
N VAL A 127 6.62 -6.48 10.38
CA VAL A 127 7.40 -7.59 10.94
C VAL A 127 8.40 -8.12 9.91
N ALA A 128 8.00 -8.28 8.65
CA ALA A 128 8.86 -8.82 7.61
C ALA A 128 10.05 -7.89 7.30
N PHE A 129 9.84 -6.58 7.19
CA PHE A 129 10.94 -5.62 7.01
C PHE A 129 11.81 -5.50 8.27
N GLY A 130 11.24 -5.59 9.47
CA GLY A 130 11.99 -5.63 10.72
C GLY A 130 12.93 -6.84 10.80
N ILE A 131 12.43 -8.03 10.46
CA ILE A 131 13.25 -9.26 10.37
C ILE A 131 14.36 -9.11 9.33
N ALA A 132 14.04 -8.55 8.16
CA ALA A 132 15.02 -8.33 7.10
C ALA A 132 16.15 -7.38 7.55
N LEU A 133 15.82 -6.32 8.28
CA LEU A 133 16.79 -5.36 8.81
C LEU A 133 17.73 -6.00 9.84
N VAL A 134 17.16 -6.69 10.84
CA VAL A 134 17.94 -7.36 11.91
C VAL A 134 18.87 -8.44 11.33
N ARG A 135 18.40 -9.22 10.36
CA ARG A 135 19.22 -10.27 9.73
C ARG A 135 20.29 -9.69 8.80
N GLY A 136 20.00 -8.58 8.11
CA GLY A 136 20.98 -7.86 7.29
C GLY A 136 22.14 -7.33 8.12
N ASP A 137 21.86 -6.79 9.30
CA ASP A 137 22.88 -6.23 10.19
C ASP A 137 23.81 -7.30 10.76
N ARG A 138 23.27 -8.46 11.15
CA ARG A 138 24.09 -9.59 11.62
C ARG A 138 25.04 -10.12 10.54
N ALA A 139 24.57 -10.17 9.28
CA ALA A 139 25.39 -10.63 8.16
C ALA A 139 26.50 -9.62 7.77
N ALA A 140 26.34 -8.34 8.12
CA ALA A 140 27.34 -7.31 7.88
C ALA A 140 28.46 -7.29 8.94
N HIS A 141 28.17 -7.62 10.21
CA HIS A 141 29.16 -7.67 11.29
C HIS A 141 29.98 -8.96 11.35
N ALA A 142 29.55 -10.01 10.63
CA ALA A 142 30.25 -11.29 10.55
C ALA A 142 31.28 -11.36 9.39
N ARG A 143 31.46 -10.27 8.64
CA ARG A 143 32.43 -10.12 7.55
C ARG A 143 33.51 -9.12 7.95
#